data_AF-A0A350LPK9-F1
#
_entry.id   AF-A0A350LPK9-F1
#
_cell.length_a   1.000
_cell.length_b   1.000
_cell.length_c   1.000
_cell.angle_alpha   90.00
_cell.angle_beta   90.00
_cell.angle_gamma   90.00
#
_symmetry.space_group_name_H-M   'P 1'
#
loop_
_entity.id
_entity.type
_entity.pdbx_description
1 polymer ?
#
loop_
_entity_poly.entity_id
_entity_poly.type
_entity_poly.pdbx_seq_one_letter_code
_entity_poly.pdbx_strand_id
1 'polypeptide(L)'
;QSIISRLGLEVGTNDLDAKNAAAVMVTAELPPFLKPGQVLDVTVSTAGKAKSLQGGTLLMTPLMGADGEVYAIAQGNLVVGGLGVQGGDGSSVVVNVPTVGRVPRGATVERMVETSFLETEYFVLNLNRPDFSTASNVADAINAQFGQGVAVAFDGSSVRVRAPADPAARVPFMGLLQDIDVDPAAPPAQVIINARTGTVVI
;
A
#
# COMPACT_ATOMS: atom_id res chain seq x y z
N GLN A 1 -25.84 -0.32 -1.20
CA GLN A 1 -26.73 0.45 -2.09
C GLN A 1 -25.88 0.98 -3.25
N SER A 2 -26.33 0.82 -4.50
CA SER A 2 -25.55 1.20 -5.69
C SER A 2 -25.52 2.73 -5.88
N ILE A 3 -24.44 3.31 -6.40
CA ILE A 3 -24.35 4.76 -6.67
C ILE A 3 -25.44 5.22 -7.67
N ILE A 4 -25.87 4.31 -8.54
CA ILE A 4 -26.95 4.54 -9.52
C ILE A 4 -28.27 4.92 -8.84
N SER A 5 -28.60 4.29 -7.69
CA SER A 5 -29.82 4.63 -6.96
C SER A 5 -29.75 5.98 -6.24
N ARG A 6 -28.53 6.55 -6.07
CA ARG A 6 -28.34 7.90 -5.49
C ARG A 6 -28.43 9.02 -6.53
N LEU A 7 -28.41 8.70 -7.82
CA LEU A 7 -28.51 9.67 -8.93
C LEU A 7 -29.96 9.88 -9.43
N GLY A 8 -30.97 9.43 -8.67
CA GLY A 8 -32.39 9.62 -9.01
C GLY A 8 -32.92 8.66 -10.08
N LEU A 9 -32.14 7.66 -10.48
CA LEU A 9 -32.60 6.54 -11.30
C LEU A 9 -33.02 5.40 -10.37
N GLU A 10 -34.32 5.25 -10.14
CA GLU A 10 -34.87 4.05 -9.51
C GLU A 10 -34.73 2.88 -10.49
N VAL A 11 -33.60 2.20 -10.43
CA VAL A 11 -33.39 0.97 -11.22
C VAL A 11 -33.94 -0.19 -10.41
N GLY A 12 -35.05 -0.78 -10.87
CA GLY A 12 -35.60 -2.00 -10.28
C GLY A 12 -34.60 -3.15 -10.45
N THR A 13 -34.61 -4.12 -9.53
CA THR A 13 -33.74 -5.31 -9.63
C THR A 13 -33.92 -6.11 -10.92
N ASN A 14 -35.05 -5.90 -11.61
CA ASN A 14 -35.40 -6.55 -12.88
C ASN A 14 -34.91 -5.79 -14.13
N ASP A 15 -34.49 -4.53 -14.00
CA ASP A 15 -33.97 -3.71 -15.11
C ASP A 15 -32.45 -3.85 -15.27
N LEU A 16 -31.79 -4.45 -14.27
CA LEU A 16 -30.37 -4.78 -14.30
C LEU A 16 -30.18 -6.11 -14.99
N ASP A 17 -29.93 -6.08 -16.29
CA ASP A 17 -29.54 -7.26 -17.03
C ASP A 17 -28.16 -7.72 -16.53
N ALA A 18 -28.11 -8.83 -15.78
CA ALA A 18 -26.90 -9.34 -15.11
C ALA A 18 -25.75 -9.71 -16.08
N LYS A 19 -26.01 -9.66 -17.39
CA LYS A 19 -24.99 -9.74 -18.44
C LYS A 19 -24.16 -8.45 -18.57
N ASN A 20 -24.75 -7.30 -18.26
CA ASN A 20 -24.16 -5.96 -18.45
C ASN A 20 -23.89 -5.24 -17.11
N ALA A 21 -24.39 -5.77 -15.99
CA ALA A 21 -24.06 -5.29 -14.65
C ALA A 21 -23.10 -6.27 -13.97
N ALA A 22 -21.93 -5.77 -13.52
CA ALA A 22 -20.98 -6.54 -12.73
C ALA A 22 -20.69 -5.82 -11.41
N ALA A 23 -20.62 -6.57 -10.32
CA ALA A 23 -20.03 -6.06 -9.10
C ALA A 23 -18.54 -5.75 -9.37
N VAL A 24 -18.07 -4.62 -8.90
CA VAL A 24 -16.67 -4.20 -9.01
C VAL A 24 -16.12 -3.90 -7.62
N MET A 25 -14.87 -4.30 -7.39
CA MET A 25 -14.10 -3.95 -6.22
C MET A 25 -13.12 -2.86 -6.62
N VAL A 26 -13.05 -1.80 -5.82
CA VAL A 26 -12.19 -0.65 -6.05
C VAL A 26 -11.27 -0.53 -4.86
N THR A 27 -9.97 -0.65 -5.08
CA THR A 27 -8.95 -0.60 -4.03
C THR A 27 -7.90 0.45 -4.36
N ALA A 28 -7.34 1.03 -3.32
CA ALA A 28 -6.17 1.88 -3.43
C ALA A 28 -5.33 1.78 -2.16
N GLU A 29 -4.05 2.09 -2.30
CA GLU A 29 -3.13 2.18 -1.18
C GLU A 29 -3.04 3.65 -0.76
N LEU A 30 -3.24 3.92 0.52
CA LEU A 30 -3.14 5.26 1.10
C LEU A 30 -1.85 5.35 1.95
N PRO A 31 -0.73 5.79 1.35
CA PRO A 31 0.49 6.07 2.09
C PRO A 31 0.30 6.99 3.30
N PRO A 32 1.13 6.84 4.35
CA PRO A 32 1.14 7.78 5.46
C PRO A 32 1.52 9.19 4.98
N PHE A 33 1.08 10.20 5.72
CA PHE A 33 1.34 11.62 5.46
C PHE A 33 0.71 12.21 4.17
N LEU A 34 -0.08 11.44 3.43
CA LEU A 34 -0.89 11.99 2.34
C LEU A 34 -1.89 13.03 2.86
N LYS A 35 -1.99 14.15 2.16
CA LYS A 35 -2.85 15.29 2.50
C LYS A 35 -4.09 15.35 1.62
N PRO A 36 -5.19 15.93 2.11
CA PRO A 36 -6.36 16.21 1.28
C PRO A 36 -5.99 16.96 -0.01
N GLY A 37 -6.58 16.55 -1.14
CA GLY A 37 -6.29 17.07 -2.48
C GLY A 37 -5.14 16.38 -3.22
N GLN A 38 -4.33 15.56 -2.55
CA GLN A 38 -3.36 14.71 -3.25
C GLN A 38 -4.05 13.55 -3.94
N VAL A 39 -3.42 13.02 -4.98
CA VAL A 39 -3.99 11.99 -5.84
C VAL A 39 -3.30 10.65 -5.65
N LEU A 40 -4.06 9.58 -5.82
CA LEU A 40 -3.60 8.20 -5.69
C LEU A 40 -4.09 7.34 -6.86
N ASP A 41 -3.32 6.29 -7.13
CA ASP A 41 -3.67 5.28 -8.12
C ASP A 41 -4.75 4.35 -7.56
N VAL A 42 -5.70 3.99 -8.41
CA VAL A 42 -6.81 3.11 -8.04
C VAL A 42 -6.78 1.87 -8.89
N THR A 43 -6.94 0.71 -8.26
CA THR A 43 -7.14 -0.56 -8.96
C THR A 43 -8.60 -0.95 -8.89
N VAL A 44 -9.18 -1.30 -10.04
CA VAL A 44 -10.56 -1.77 -10.16
C VAL A 44 -10.52 -3.21 -10.67
N SER A 45 -11.20 -4.10 -9.97
CA SER A 45 -11.34 -5.49 -10.37
C SER A 45 -12.82 -5.89 -10.39
N THR A 46 -13.18 -6.79 -11.31
CA THR A 46 -14.56 -7.29 -11.36
C THR A 46 -14.76 -8.36 -10.29
N ALA A 47 -15.76 -8.21 -9.43
CA ALA A 47 -16.23 -9.22 -8.49
C ALA A 47 -17.41 -10.03 -9.08
N GLY A 48 -17.36 -10.33 -10.38
CA GLY A 48 -18.49 -10.95 -11.10
C GLY A 48 -18.12 -11.48 -12.48
N LYS A 49 -19.14 -11.72 -13.32
CA LYS A 49 -19.00 -12.38 -14.64
C LYS A 49 -18.58 -11.46 -15.79
N ALA A 50 -18.06 -10.26 -15.51
CA ALA A 50 -17.62 -9.35 -16.57
C ALA A 50 -16.47 -9.98 -17.37
N LYS A 51 -16.56 -9.89 -18.71
CA LYS A 51 -15.55 -10.43 -19.63
C LYS A 51 -14.33 -9.50 -19.78
N SER A 52 -14.52 -8.20 -19.61
CA SER A 52 -13.48 -7.19 -19.70
C SER A 52 -13.93 -5.88 -19.02
N LEU A 53 -12.97 -5.11 -18.51
CA LEU A 53 -13.13 -3.73 -18.03
C LEU A 53 -12.67 -2.69 -19.06
N GLN A 54 -12.21 -3.14 -20.23
CA GLN A 54 -11.68 -2.27 -21.27
C GLN A 54 -12.75 -1.27 -21.75
N GLY A 55 -12.38 0.01 -21.83
CA GLY A 55 -13.29 1.08 -22.23
C GLY A 55 -14.30 1.48 -21.16
N GLY A 56 -14.22 0.90 -19.95
CA GLY A 56 -15.05 1.30 -18.83
C GLY A 56 -14.63 2.64 -18.23
N THR A 57 -15.59 3.31 -17.59
CA THR A 57 -15.37 4.50 -16.75
C THR A 57 -15.81 4.20 -15.33
N LEU A 58 -14.92 4.45 -14.37
CA LEU A 58 -15.21 4.42 -12.95
C LEU A 58 -15.95 5.71 -12.60
N LEU A 59 -17.21 5.57 -12.20
CA LEU A 59 -17.96 6.68 -11.63
C LEU A 59 -17.45 7.00 -10.22
N MET A 60 -17.77 8.20 -9.74
CA MET A 60 -17.40 8.68 -8.42
C MET A 60 -17.71 7.64 -7.33
N THR A 61 -16.66 7.04 -6.78
CA THR A 61 -16.72 5.93 -5.84
C THR A 61 -15.94 6.28 -4.58
N PRO A 62 -16.58 6.35 -3.40
CA PRO A 62 -15.88 6.58 -2.14
C PRO A 62 -15.05 5.34 -1.76
N LEU A 63 -13.81 5.57 -1.34
CA LEU A 63 -12.91 4.56 -0.78
C LEU A 63 -12.92 4.69 0.74
N MET A 64 -13.35 3.61 1.40
CA MET A 64 -13.54 3.56 2.84
C MET A 64 -12.42 2.78 3.53
N GLY A 65 -12.04 3.23 4.72
CA GLY A 65 -11.16 2.48 5.62
C GLY A 65 -11.92 1.38 6.36
N ALA A 66 -11.18 0.59 7.14
CA ALA A 66 -11.77 -0.46 8.00
C ALA A 66 -12.64 0.11 9.15
N ASP A 67 -12.47 1.40 9.45
CA ASP A 67 -13.28 2.20 10.36
C ASP A 67 -14.64 2.63 9.75
N GLY A 68 -14.87 2.38 8.46
CA GLY A 68 -16.10 2.74 7.74
C GLY A 68 -16.11 4.16 7.19
N GLU A 69 -15.02 4.90 7.35
CA GLU A 69 -14.93 6.30 6.99
C GLU A 69 -14.31 6.50 5.61
N VAL A 70 -14.69 7.58 4.92
CA VAL A 70 -14.20 7.88 3.56
C VAL A 70 -12.84 8.60 3.63
N TYR A 71 -11.81 7.97 3.05
CA TYR A 71 -10.48 8.57 2.96
C TYR A 71 -10.18 9.19 1.60
N ALA A 72 -10.80 8.67 0.54
CA ALA A 72 -10.58 9.15 -0.82
C ALA A 72 -11.81 8.96 -1.71
N ILE A 73 -11.89 9.73 -2.78
CA ILE A 73 -12.91 9.60 -3.82
C ILE A 73 -12.24 9.21 -5.13
N ALA A 74 -12.61 8.06 -5.68
CA ALA A 74 -12.09 7.52 -6.94
C ALA A 74 -13.03 7.78 -8.11
N GLN A 75 -12.48 8.18 -9.26
CA GLN A 75 -13.20 8.32 -10.53
C GLN A 75 -12.23 8.33 -11.72
N GLY A 76 -12.73 8.00 -12.91
CA GLY A 76 -12.00 8.18 -14.15
C GLY A 76 -12.01 6.97 -15.08
N ASN A 77 -11.33 7.09 -16.21
CA ASN A 77 -11.33 6.05 -17.22
C ASN A 77 -10.38 4.92 -16.84
N LEU A 78 -10.83 3.67 -17.05
CA LEU A 78 -10.01 2.51 -16.74
C LEU A 78 -9.02 2.24 -17.86
N VAL A 79 -7.77 2.05 -17.47
CA VAL A 79 -6.72 1.49 -18.31
C VAL A 79 -6.56 0.02 -17.95
N VAL A 80 -6.81 -0.86 -18.92
CA VAL A 80 -6.70 -2.32 -18.75
C VAL A 80 -5.50 -2.81 -19.53
N GLY A 81 -4.59 -3.50 -18.85
CA GLY A 81 -3.49 -4.20 -19.51
C GLY A 81 -4.01 -5.55 -19.98
N GLY A 82 -4.35 -5.68 -21.28
CA GLY A 82 -4.67 -6.96 -21.88
C GLY A 82 -5.38 -6.88 -23.23
N LEU A 83 -5.07 -7.85 -24.09
CA LEU A 83 -5.73 -8.08 -25.37
C LEU A 83 -6.29 -9.51 -25.33
N GLY A 84 -7.62 -9.63 -25.31
CA GLY A 84 -8.31 -10.89 -25.56
C GLY A 84 -8.76 -10.92 -27.00
N VAL A 85 -8.05 -11.64 -27.86
CA VAL A 85 -8.42 -11.80 -29.27
C VAL A 85 -9.02 -13.19 -29.45
N GLN A 86 -10.24 -13.26 -29.99
CA GLN A 86 -10.90 -14.52 -30.33
C GLN A 86 -10.88 -14.69 -31.86
N GLY A 87 -10.18 -15.71 -32.33
CA GLY A 87 -10.12 -16.08 -33.74
C GLY A 87 -11.44 -16.68 -34.23
N GLY A 88 -11.76 -16.50 -35.51
CA GLY A 88 -12.96 -17.06 -36.15
C GLY A 88 -12.97 -18.60 -36.24
N ASP A 89 -11.85 -19.24 -35.89
CA ASP A 89 -11.63 -20.68 -35.79
C ASP A 89 -11.86 -21.24 -34.37
N GLY A 90 -12.27 -20.38 -33.42
CA GLY A 90 -12.50 -20.76 -32.02
C GLY A 90 -11.23 -20.72 -31.15
N SER A 91 -10.08 -20.32 -31.70
CA SER A 91 -8.87 -20.08 -30.91
C SER A 91 -8.99 -18.79 -30.09
N SER A 92 -8.53 -18.81 -28.84
CA SER A 92 -8.46 -17.62 -28.00
C SER A 92 -7.03 -17.41 -27.51
N VAL A 93 -6.50 -16.21 -27.71
CA VAL A 93 -5.23 -15.78 -27.12
C VAL A 93 -5.57 -14.67 -26.13
N VAL A 94 -5.44 -14.98 -24.84
CA VAL A 94 -5.64 -14.01 -23.77
C VAL A 94 -4.26 -13.61 -23.27
N VAL A 95 -3.80 -12.42 -23.66
CA VAL A 95 -2.59 -11.80 -23.09
C VAL A 95 -3.04 -10.86 -21.99
N ASN A 96 -2.64 -11.15 -20.74
CA ASN A 96 -3.01 -10.46 -19.49
C ASN A 96 -4.48 -10.67 -19.03
N VAL A 97 -4.85 -10.04 -17.91
CA VAL A 97 -6.14 -10.22 -17.21
C VAL A 97 -7.08 -9.05 -17.55
N PRO A 98 -8.04 -9.20 -18.49
CA PRO A 98 -8.88 -8.09 -18.95
C PRO A 98 -9.91 -7.62 -17.91
N THR A 99 -10.05 -8.35 -16.80
CA THR A 99 -10.99 -8.08 -15.70
C THR A 99 -10.42 -7.21 -14.58
N VAL A 100 -9.18 -6.71 -14.76
CA VAL A 100 -8.52 -5.78 -13.83
C VAL A 100 -8.07 -4.55 -14.62
N GLY A 101 -8.45 -3.37 -14.13
CA GLY A 101 -8.04 -2.08 -14.67
C GLY A 101 -7.45 -1.19 -13.59
N ARG A 102 -6.66 -0.21 -14.01
CA ARG A 102 -6.13 0.85 -13.15
C ARG A 102 -6.64 2.21 -13.62
N VAL A 103 -6.89 3.10 -12.67
CA VAL A 103 -7.09 4.52 -12.92
C VAL A 103 -5.90 5.27 -12.29
N PRO A 104 -4.85 5.58 -13.07
CA PRO A 104 -3.69 6.30 -12.56
C PRO A 104 -4.11 7.68 -12.07
N ARG A 105 -3.67 8.07 -10.86
CA ARG A 105 -4.06 9.33 -10.20
C ARG A 105 -5.59 9.53 -10.18
N GLY A 106 -6.33 8.44 -10.14
CA GLY A 106 -7.78 8.39 -10.29
C GLY A 106 -8.56 8.64 -9.00
N ALA A 107 -7.89 8.71 -7.85
CA ALA A 107 -8.55 9.09 -6.61
C ALA A 107 -7.92 10.31 -5.98
N THR A 108 -8.75 11.11 -5.32
CA THR A 108 -8.34 12.28 -4.54
C THR A 108 -8.54 11.97 -3.07
N VAL A 109 -7.52 12.25 -2.25
CA VAL A 109 -7.61 12.13 -0.79
C VAL A 109 -8.56 13.21 -0.28
N GLU A 110 -9.55 12.81 0.51
CA GLU A 110 -10.47 13.70 1.21
C GLU A 110 -10.09 13.84 2.69
N ARG A 111 -9.48 12.79 3.25
CA ARG A 111 -9.15 12.73 4.68
C ARG A 111 -7.73 12.23 4.91
N MET A 112 -7.01 12.92 5.78
CA MET A 112 -5.70 12.49 6.25
C MET A 112 -5.86 11.32 7.23
N VAL A 113 -4.91 10.38 7.20
CA VAL A 113 -4.74 9.41 8.28
C VAL A 113 -4.01 10.11 9.41
N GLU A 114 -4.64 10.22 10.59
CA GLU A 114 -3.98 10.80 11.76
C GLU A 114 -2.74 9.98 12.12
N THR A 115 -1.61 10.65 12.27
CA THR A 115 -0.36 10.01 12.71
C THR A 115 0.14 10.73 13.95
N SER A 116 0.53 9.97 14.97
CA SER A 116 1.09 10.53 16.21
C SER A 116 2.56 10.98 16.05
N PHE A 117 3.05 11.10 14.81
CA PHE A 117 4.46 11.41 14.51
C PHE A 117 4.92 12.73 15.12
N LEU A 118 4.07 13.75 15.13
CA LEU A 118 4.40 15.08 15.68
C LEU A 118 4.18 15.19 17.20
N GLU A 119 3.52 14.22 17.82
CA GLU A 119 3.10 14.29 19.22
C GLU A 119 3.83 13.30 20.12
N THR A 120 4.29 12.15 19.57
CA THR A 120 4.94 11.10 20.36
C THR A 120 6.24 11.58 21.01
N GLU A 121 6.53 11.14 22.23
CA GLU A 121 7.82 11.41 22.90
C GLU A 121 8.97 10.57 22.30
N TYR A 122 8.63 9.42 21.71
CA TYR A 122 9.60 8.49 21.14
C TYR A 122 9.20 8.04 19.74
N PHE A 123 10.20 7.90 18.87
CA PHE A 123 10.10 7.11 17.66
C PHE A 123 10.44 5.66 17.98
N VAL A 124 9.70 4.73 17.38
CA VAL A 124 9.99 3.29 17.47
C VAL A 124 10.41 2.83 16.09
N LEU A 125 11.66 2.39 15.98
CA LEU A 125 12.23 1.83 14.76
C LEU A 125 12.08 0.32 14.83
N ASN A 126 11.32 -0.25 13.89
CA ASN A 126 11.19 -1.69 13.74
C ASN A 126 12.24 -2.18 12.74
N LEU A 127 13.03 -3.17 13.14
CA LEU A 127 14.10 -3.73 12.33
C LEU A 127 13.53 -4.70 11.30
N ASN A 128 13.98 -4.59 10.06
CA ASN A 128 13.63 -5.55 9.01
C ASN A 128 14.14 -6.96 9.30
N ARG A 129 15.23 -7.07 10.06
CA ARG A 129 15.81 -8.32 10.54
C ARG A 129 15.89 -8.29 12.06
N PRO A 130 14.94 -8.90 12.76
CA PRO A 130 14.98 -9.01 14.21
C PRO A 130 16.19 -9.82 14.68
N ASP A 131 17.05 -9.20 15.46
CA ASP A 131 18.18 -9.81 16.14
C ASP A 131 18.65 -8.88 17.27
N PHE A 132 18.94 -9.45 18.45
CA PHE A 132 19.32 -8.66 19.62
C PHE A 132 20.64 -7.90 19.42
N SER A 133 21.60 -8.51 18.72
CA SER A 133 22.88 -7.87 18.46
C SER A 133 22.72 -6.72 17.45
N THR A 134 21.92 -6.93 16.41
CA THR A 134 21.56 -5.89 15.44
C THR A 134 20.82 -4.73 16.10
N ALA A 135 19.85 -5.01 16.98
CA ALA A 135 19.13 -3.96 17.72
C ALA A 135 20.06 -3.15 18.62
N SER A 136 21.01 -3.82 19.30
CA SER A 136 22.05 -3.13 20.09
C SER A 136 22.92 -2.24 19.21
N ASN A 137 23.44 -2.77 18.09
CA ASN A 137 24.28 -2.02 17.16
C ASN A 137 23.57 -0.77 16.61
N VAL A 138 22.27 -0.89 16.29
CA VAL A 138 21.46 0.26 15.84
C VAL A 138 21.35 1.31 16.95
N ALA A 139 21.04 0.90 18.18
CA ALA A 139 20.95 1.84 19.30
C ALA A 139 22.30 2.54 19.57
N ASP A 140 23.40 1.80 19.50
CA ASP A 140 24.75 2.32 19.72
C ASP A 140 25.17 3.30 18.63
N ALA A 141 24.87 3.01 17.35
CA ALA A 141 25.14 3.91 16.24
C ALA A 141 24.36 5.23 16.36
N ILE A 142 23.09 5.17 16.75
CA ILE A 142 22.26 6.36 17.00
C ILE A 142 22.81 7.16 18.19
N ASN A 143 23.18 6.49 19.28
CA ASN A 143 23.77 7.14 20.47
C ASN A 143 25.14 7.77 20.18
N ALA A 144 25.94 7.20 19.28
CA ALA A 144 27.22 7.76 18.87
C ALA A 144 27.05 9.10 18.14
N GLN A 145 26.00 9.25 17.34
CA GLN A 145 25.73 10.46 16.56
C GLN A 145 25.02 11.56 17.37
N PHE A 146 24.04 11.18 18.21
CA PHE A 146 23.16 12.14 18.89
C PHE A 146 23.39 12.28 20.40
N GLY A 147 24.29 11.48 20.96
CA GLY A 147 24.59 11.45 22.38
C GLY A 147 24.00 10.23 23.10
N GLN A 148 24.61 9.89 24.22
CA GLN A 148 24.25 8.71 25.01
C GLN A 148 22.81 8.81 25.56
N GLY A 149 22.06 7.72 25.45
CA GLY A 149 20.69 7.60 25.98
C GLY A 149 19.58 8.20 25.10
N VAL A 150 19.90 8.58 23.86
CA VAL A 150 18.91 9.00 22.85
C VAL A 150 18.17 7.79 22.29
N ALA A 151 18.88 6.68 22.05
CA ALA A 151 18.32 5.43 21.58
C ALA A 151 18.53 4.30 22.59
N VAL A 152 17.52 3.43 22.70
CA VAL A 152 17.55 2.24 23.54
C VAL A 152 16.91 1.09 22.76
N ALA A 153 17.64 -0.02 22.60
CA ALA A 153 17.06 -1.27 22.11
C ALA A 153 16.09 -1.81 23.16
N PHE A 154 14.80 -1.88 22.82
CA PHE A 154 13.76 -2.34 23.74
C PHE A 154 13.62 -3.86 23.68
N ASP A 155 13.76 -4.43 22.48
CA ASP A 155 13.76 -5.86 22.19
C ASP A 155 14.59 -6.14 20.93
N GLY A 156 14.66 -7.40 20.49
CA GLY A 156 15.44 -7.80 19.31
C GLY A 156 14.91 -7.27 17.97
N SER A 157 13.72 -6.68 17.94
CA SER A 157 13.08 -6.11 16.74
C SER A 157 12.86 -4.60 16.81
N SER A 158 12.95 -3.99 17.97
CA SER A 158 12.49 -2.62 18.21
C SER A 158 13.54 -1.77 18.91
N VAL A 159 13.88 -0.62 18.32
CA VAL A 159 14.73 0.40 18.93
C VAL A 159 13.91 1.66 19.17
N ARG A 160 13.86 2.09 20.43
CA ARG A 160 13.16 3.31 20.84
C ARG A 160 14.14 4.48 20.81
N VAL A 161 13.81 5.53 20.07
CA VAL A 161 14.61 6.74 19.92
C VAL A 161 13.83 7.94 20.44
N ARG A 162 14.43 8.76 21.28
CA ARG A 162 13.77 9.97 21.81
C ARG A 162 13.55 10.98 20.69
N ALA A 163 12.32 11.42 20.51
CA ALA A 163 11.98 12.44 19.53
C ALA A 163 12.35 13.84 20.05
N PRO A 164 12.73 14.78 19.17
CA PRO A 164 12.83 16.19 19.54
C PRO A 164 11.52 16.75 20.10
N ALA A 165 11.63 17.57 21.14
CA ALA A 165 10.47 18.22 21.76
C ALA A 165 9.78 19.20 20.80
N ASP A 166 10.56 19.89 19.96
CA ASP A 166 10.04 20.77 18.92
C ASP A 166 9.53 19.94 17.71
N PRO A 167 8.23 20.03 17.37
CA PRO A 167 7.68 19.35 16.19
C PRO A 167 8.38 19.72 14.88
N ALA A 168 8.89 20.94 14.74
CA ALA A 168 9.58 21.38 13.53
C ALA A 168 10.93 20.68 13.33
N ALA A 169 11.57 20.25 14.42
CA ALA A 169 12.85 19.54 14.40
C ALA A 169 12.71 18.04 14.11
N ARG A 170 11.50 17.48 14.17
CA ARG A 170 11.26 16.03 14.04
C ARG A 170 11.53 15.50 12.63
N VAL A 171 11.13 16.23 11.59
CA VAL A 171 11.37 15.82 10.20
C VAL A 171 12.86 15.85 9.86
N PRO A 172 13.62 16.94 10.13
CA PRO A 172 15.07 16.95 9.97
C PRO A 172 15.78 15.86 10.77
N PHE A 173 15.38 15.65 12.03
CA PHE A 173 15.95 14.60 12.87
C PHE A 173 15.71 13.20 12.30
N MET A 174 14.52 12.92 11.77
CA MET A 174 14.22 11.65 11.10
C MET A 174 15.07 11.46 9.84
N GLY A 175 15.33 12.54 9.08
CA GLY A 175 16.27 12.49 7.95
C GLY A 175 17.68 12.09 8.39
N LEU A 176 18.20 12.73 9.45
CA LEU A 176 19.52 12.40 9.98
C LEU A 176 19.58 10.97 10.55
N LEU A 177 18.50 10.46 11.13
CA LEU A 177 18.41 9.06 11.59
C LEU A 177 18.51 8.07 10.41
N GLN A 178 17.91 8.40 9.26
CA GLN A 178 17.95 7.54 8.07
C GLN A 178 19.34 7.45 7.44
N ASP A 179 20.17 8.47 7.63
CA ASP A 179 21.53 8.53 7.08
C ASP A 179 22.57 7.78 7.93
N ILE A 180 22.18 7.20 9.07
CA ILE A 180 23.09 6.44 9.93
C ILE A 180 23.35 5.07 9.34
N ASP A 181 24.60 4.83 8.95
CA ASP A 181 25.07 3.49 8.59
C ASP A 181 25.23 2.64 9.85
N VAL A 182 24.65 1.43 9.79
CA VAL A 182 24.76 0.42 10.85
C VAL A 182 25.24 -0.88 10.25
N ASP A 183 26.25 -1.49 10.87
CA ASP A 183 26.67 -2.84 10.53
C ASP A 183 25.80 -3.85 11.32
N PRO A 184 24.88 -4.58 10.66
CA PRO A 184 24.04 -5.54 11.32
C PRO A 184 24.85 -6.75 11.79
N ALA A 185 24.31 -7.51 12.74
CA ALA A 185 24.94 -8.74 13.14
C ALA A 185 25.02 -9.74 11.98
N ALA A 186 26.06 -10.56 11.98
CA ALA A 186 26.22 -11.62 10.99
C ALA A 186 24.98 -12.53 11.02
N PRO A 187 24.34 -12.79 9.86
CA PRO A 187 23.19 -13.67 9.83
C PRO A 187 23.60 -15.07 10.29
N PRO A 188 22.68 -15.85 10.89
CA PRO A 188 22.94 -17.25 11.15
C PRO A 188 23.29 -17.96 9.82
N ALA A 189 24.20 -18.94 9.86
CA ALA A 189 24.57 -19.70 8.66
C ALA A 189 23.31 -20.32 8.04
N GLN A 190 23.05 -20.02 6.76
CA GLN A 190 21.89 -20.53 6.03
C GLN A 190 22.35 -21.50 4.96
N VAL A 191 21.94 -22.77 5.10
CA VAL A 191 22.17 -23.77 4.06
C VAL A 191 21.03 -23.70 3.06
N ILE A 192 21.28 -23.11 1.88
CA ILE A 192 20.28 -23.03 0.80
C ILE A 192 20.50 -24.19 -0.15
N ILE A 193 19.50 -25.05 -0.28
CA ILE A 193 19.53 -26.21 -1.20
C ILE A 193 18.67 -25.89 -2.41
N ASN A 194 19.29 -25.85 -3.60
CA ASN A 194 18.55 -25.76 -4.84
C ASN A 194 18.04 -27.16 -5.24
N ALA A 195 16.74 -27.41 -5.02
CA ALA A 195 16.12 -28.70 -5.29
C ALA A 195 16.18 -29.14 -6.77
N ARG A 196 16.43 -28.23 -7.71
CA ARG A 196 16.56 -28.55 -9.15
C ARG A 196 17.98 -28.97 -9.53
N THR A 197 19.00 -28.37 -8.92
CA THR A 197 20.41 -28.60 -9.29
C THR A 197 21.20 -29.40 -8.25
N GLY A 198 20.64 -29.63 -7.06
CA GLY A 198 21.33 -30.29 -5.95
C GLY A 198 22.46 -29.44 -5.34
N THR A 199 22.60 -28.18 -5.76
CA THR A 199 23.63 -27.28 -5.25
C THR A 199 23.31 -26.85 -3.83
N VAL A 200 24.30 -27.00 -2.95
CA VAL A 200 24.26 -26.54 -1.55
C VAL A 200 25.18 -25.33 -1.45
N VAL A 201 24.62 -24.20 -1.01
CA VAL A 201 25.37 -22.99 -0.65
C VAL A 201 25.32 -22.86 0.87
N ILE A 202 26.49 -22.70 1.51
CA ILE A 202 26.68 -22.59 2.97
C ILE A 202 27.02 -21.15 3.31
#